data_AF-A0A0P0RIP3-F1
#
_entry.id   AF-A0A0P0RIP3-F1
#
_cell.length_a   1.000
_cell.length_b   1.000
_cell.length_c   1.000
_cell.angle_alpha   90.00
_cell.angle_beta   90.00
_cell.angle_gamma   90.00
#
_symmetry.space_group_name_H-M   'P 1'
#
loop_
_entity.id
_entity.type
_entity.pdbx_description
1 polymer ?
#
loop_
_entity_poly.entity_id
_entity_poly.type
_entity_poly.pdbx_seq_one_letter_code
_entity_poly.pdbx_strand_id
1 'polypeptide(L)'
;MNREIINDIFKCFYEKHLIGRGFVLRTPSLAERTFCGIRHGITWQFEHRGELSFFGCHIFWSFTHELDDAPPNAALSEENIFASGSCTPLVHSLGALLERDVAARLLGLLDNDMMVLDRLTSAESVLGQIERYGRSKHELLGCSDVVAPLNHAFCLETAGRNAEAARRYRAIVRKLEDERFPKSELAIRCKKVAATRAQALIRYLPQSEEEQYGDESLGVSIYQPDPETPIEVRLARRALPMRILPEFVQPNHFALAMEEAYVAPASFWRSINPERFVDELARLDPAYMEDVQSVWSRLGYESFRDALIYDIRIRQLDEYCATWLLTLSDNQDERSDQETYDLLREHLRAAGETVHLQYLALDGVKAVRHIKERLDELNGILAEM
;
A
#
# COMPACT_ATOMS: atom_id res chain seq x y z
N MET A 1 4.27 -26.46 13.55
CA MET A 1 3.66 -26.80 12.24
C MET A 1 4.78 -26.91 11.20
N ASN A 2 4.66 -27.78 10.20
CA ASN A 2 5.70 -27.97 9.17
C ASN A 2 5.16 -27.59 7.77
N ARG A 3 6.06 -27.54 6.77
CA ARG A 3 5.69 -27.17 5.39
C ARG A 3 4.71 -28.14 4.73
N GLU A 4 4.76 -29.43 5.06
CA GLU A 4 3.89 -30.45 4.48
C GLU A 4 2.42 -30.20 4.85
N ILE A 5 2.15 -29.90 6.13
CA ILE A 5 0.80 -29.55 6.60
C ILE A 5 0.28 -28.31 5.87
N ILE A 6 1.13 -27.29 5.66
CA ILE A 6 0.73 -26.06 4.95
C ILE A 6 0.46 -26.35 3.47
N ASN A 7 1.26 -27.21 2.82
CA ASN A 7 1.00 -27.66 1.45
C ASN A 7 -0.40 -28.30 1.34
N ASP A 8 -0.76 -29.17 2.30
CA ASP A 8 -2.05 -29.85 2.31
C ASP A 8 -3.22 -28.88 2.54
N ILE A 9 -3.06 -27.91 3.45
CA ILE A 9 -4.05 -26.85 3.67
C ILE A 9 -4.21 -25.98 2.41
N PHE A 10 -3.11 -25.59 1.78
CA PHE A 10 -3.14 -24.78 0.56
C PHE A 10 -3.76 -25.54 -0.62
N LYS A 11 -3.47 -26.84 -0.74
CA LYS A 11 -4.10 -27.71 -1.74
C LYS A 11 -5.62 -27.80 -1.51
N CYS A 12 -6.06 -28.01 -0.27
CA CYS A 12 -7.49 -28.00 0.07
C CYS A 12 -8.14 -26.65 -0.27
N PHE A 13 -7.47 -25.53 0.06
CA PHE A 13 -7.92 -24.18 -0.28
C PHE A 13 -8.06 -23.98 -1.79
N TYR A 14 -7.04 -24.38 -2.56
CA TYR A 14 -7.04 -24.35 -4.01
C TYR A 14 -8.21 -25.14 -4.60
N GLU A 15 -8.37 -26.40 -4.17
CA GLU A 15 -9.40 -27.31 -4.67
C GLU A 15 -10.81 -26.74 -4.42
N LYS A 16 -11.01 -26.15 -3.24
CA LYS A 16 -12.30 -25.63 -2.82
C LYS A 16 -12.65 -24.27 -3.41
N HIS A 17 -11.66 -23.37 -3.60
CA HIS A 17 -11.93 -21.95 -3.87
C HIS A 17 -11.32 -21.43 -5.17
N LEU A 18 -10.21 -22.00 -5.63
CA LEU A 18 -9.45 -21.43 -6.74
C LEU A 18 -9.68 -22.15 -8.08
N ILE A 19 -9.93 -23.47 -8.08
CA ILE A 19 -10.21 -24.25 -9.30
C ILE A 19 -11.35 -23.62 -10.10
N GLY A 20 -12.47 -23.31 -9.44
CA GLY A 20 -13.64 -22.70 -10.09
C GLY A 20 -13.40 -21.29 -10.63
N ARG A 21 -12.30 -20.64 -10.24
CA ARG A 21 -11.89 -19.30 -10.70
C ARG A 21 -10.79 -19.34 -11.78
N GLY A 22 -10.50 -20.53 -12.32
CA GLY A 22 -9.54 -20.74 -13.41
C GLY A 22 -8.07 -20.79 -12.98
N PHE A 23 -7.79 -20.91 -11.68
CA PHE A 23 -6.42 -21.12 -11.21
C PHE A 23 -5.98 -22.57 -11.44
N VAL A 24 -4.67 -22.73 -11.61
CA VAL A 24 -3.95 -24.00 -11.71
C VAL A 24 -2.90 -24.03 -10.60
N LEU A 25 -2.91 -25.10 -9.81
CA LEU A 25 -1.88 -25.34 -8.79
C LEU A 25 -0.56 -25.70 -9.49
N ARG A 26 0.42 -24.79 -9.46
CA ARG A 26 1.71 -24.93 -10.15
C ARG A 26 2.74 -25.63 -9.29
N THR A 27 2.79 -25.25 -8.02
CA THR A 27 3.64 -25.88 -7.02
C THR A 27 2.81 -26.07 -5.75
N PRO A 28 3.30 -26.82 -4.75
CA PRO A 28 2.65 -26.88 -3.44
C PRO A 28 2.46 -25.52 -2.76
N SER A 29 3.18 -24.48 -3.21
CA SER A 29 3.10 -23.12 -2.67
C SER A 29 2.60 -22.05 -3.62
N LEU A 30 2.16 -22.40 -4.83
CA LEU A 30 1.80 -21.44 -5.86
C LEU A 30 0.61 -21.93 -6.70
N ALA A 31 -0.44 -21.12 -6.74
CA ALA A 31 -1.56 -21.28 -7.68
C ALA A 31 -1.62 -20.08 -8.63
N GLU A 32 -1.77 -20.31 -9.93
CA GLU A 32 -1.76 -19.24 -10.93
C GLU A 32 -2.89 -19.36 -11.95
N ARG A 33 -3.33 -18.21 -12.48
CA ARG A 33 -4.14 -18.12 -13.70
C ARG A 33 -3.53 -17.10 -14.65
N THR A 34 -3.84 -17.23 -15.93
CA THR A 34 -3.25 -16.38 -16.98
C THR A 34 -4.33 -15.79 -17.86
N PHE A 35 -4.19 -14.51 -18.16
CA PHE A 35 -4.95 -13.75 -19.13
C PHE A 35 -4.00 -13.24 -20.23
N CYS A 36 -4.53 -12.62 -21.27
CA CYS A 36 -3.69 -12.01 -22.30
C CYS A 36 -2.84 -10.89 -21.68
N GLY A 37 -1.51 -11.05 -21.68
CA GLY A 37 -0.55 -10.08 -21.15
C GLY A 37 -0.39 -10.08 -19.62
N ILE A 38 -1.21 -10.81 -18.87
CA ILE A 38 -1.20 -10.75 -17.40
C ILE A 38 -1.25 -12.15 -16.80
N ARG A 39 -0.40 -12.40 -15.81
CA ARG A 39 -0.44 -13.58 -14.94
C ARG A 39 -0.84 -13.15 -13.54
N HIS A 40 -1.75 -13.88 -12.93
CA HIS A 40 -2.15 -13.72 -11.55
C HIS A 40 -1.71 -14.93 -10.76
N GLY A 41 -1.25 -14.73 -9.53
CA GLY A 41 -0.88 -15.82 -8.66
C GLY A 41 -1.22 -15.57 -7.21
N ILE A 42 -1.34 -16.67 -6.48
CA ILE A 42 -1.43 -16.71 -5.03
C ILE A 42 -0.27 -17.58 -4.56
N THR A 43 0.56 -17.01 -3.68
CA THR A 43 1.72 -17.69 -3.13
C THR A 43 1.78 -17.55 -1.63
N TRP A 44 2.46 -18.48 -0.97
CA TRP A 44 2.71 -18.41 0.46
C TRP A 44 4.16 -18.74 0.80
N GLN A 45 4.57 -18.23 1.96
CA GLN A 45 5.89 -18.41 2.52
C GLN A 45 5.77 -18.92 3.94
N PHE A 46 6.67 -19.83 4.28
CA PHE A 46 6.80 -20.37 5.63
C PHE A 46 8.27 -20.43 6.04
N GLU A 47 8.57 -19.79 7.15
CA GLU A 47 9.88 -19.81 7.79
C GLU A 47 9.75 -20.26 9.24
N HIS A 48 10.77 -20.98 9.72
CA HIS A 48 10.89 -21.36 11.11
C HIS A 48 12.16 -20.71 11.67
N ARG A 49 12.02 -19.85 12.67
CA ARG A 49 13.13 -19.14 13.31
C ARG A 49 13.11 -19.41 14.81
N GLY A 50 13.86 -20.42 15.24
CA GLY A 50 13.88 -20.85 16.64
C GLY A 50 12.54 -21.44 17.07
N GLU A 51 11.94 -20.94 18.15
CA GLU A 51 10.62 -21.38 18.63
C GLU A 51 9.46 -20.74 17.86
N LEU A 52 9.73 -19.73 17.03
CA LEU A 52 8.72 -19.00 16.29
C LEU A 52 8.57 -19.55 14.88
N SER A 53 7.32 -19.74 14.46
CA SER A 53 6.96 -20.04 13.09
C SER A 53 6.31 -18.83 12.44
N PHE A 54 6.60 -18.65 11.17
CA PHE A 54 6.12 -17.54 10.35
C PHE A 54 5.38 -18.10 9.16
N PHE A 55 4.16 -17.63 8.94
CA PHE A 55 3.38 -17.92 7.75
C PHE A 55 2.84 -16.62 7.17
N GLY A 56 2.98 -16.45 5.87
CA GLY A 56 2.36 -15.37 5.13
C GLY A 56 1.90 -15.86 3.77
N CYS A 57 0.79 -15.30 3.28
CA CYS A 57 0.34 -15.48 1.92
C CYS A 57 -0.04 -14.12 1.32
N HIS A 58 0.14 -13.99 0.00
CA HIS A 58 -0.20 -12.79 -0.75
C HIS A 58 -0.63 -13.17 -2.17
N ILE A 59 -1.33 -12.24 -2.82
CA ILE A 59 -1.58 -12.30 -4.25
C ILE A 59 -0.52 -11.49 -4.99
N PHE A 60 -0.27 -11.86 -6.23
CA PHE A 60 0.55 -11.06 -7.13
C PHE A 60 -0.03 -11.05 -8.54
N TRP A 61 0.35 -10.04 -9.30
CA TRP A 61 0.14 -9.99 -10.74
C TRP A 61 1.42 -9.57 -11.43
N SER A 62 1.71 -10.23 -12.55
CA SER A 62 2.90 -9.97 -13.36
C SER A 62 2.53 -9.84 -14.82
N PHE A 63 3.34 -9.09 -15.55
CA PHE A 63 3.16 -8.87 -16.98
C PHE A 63 3.95 -9.93 -17.75
N THR A 64 3.28 -10.60 -18.69
CA THR A 64 3.86 -11.74 -19.41
C THR A 64 4.71 -11.27 -20.60
N HIS A 65 5.79 -10.52 -20.32
CA HIS A 65 6.78 -10.08 -21.31
C HIS A 65 8.16 -10.67 -21.01
N GLU A 66 9.17 -10.28 -21.78
CA GLU A 66 10.49 -10.93 -21.86
C GLU A 66 11.36 -10.82 -20.59
N LEU A 67 10.91 -10.08 -19.58
CA LEU A 67 11.59 -9.97 -18.27
C LEU A 67 10.79 -10.65 -17.16
N ASP A 68 9.71 -11.33 -17.50
CA ASP A 68 9.08 -12.26 -16.60
C ASP A 68 10.05 -13.45 -16.43
N ASP A 69 10.91 -13.37 -15.40
CA ASP A 69 11.99 -14.32 -15.12
C ASP A 69 11.49 -15.74 -14.86
N ALA A 70 10.18 -15.91 -14.70
CA ALA A 70 9.55 -17.21 -14.75
C ALA A 70 8.81 -17.36 -16.08
N PRO A 71 9.23 -18.28 -17.00
CA PRO A 71 8.25 -18.95 -17.83
C PRO A 71 7.09 -19.39 -16.94
N PRO A 72 5.87 -19.58 -17.48
CA PRO A 72 4.85 -20.30 -16.73
C PRO A 72 5.52 -21.56 -16.16
N ASN A 73 5.55 -21.69 -14.83
CA ASN A 73 6.20 -22.79 -14.09
C ASN A 73 7.73 -22.75 -13.80
N ALA A 74 8.42 -21.60 -13.69
CA ALA A 74 9.76 -21.56 -13.07
C ALA A 74 9.77 -20.91 -11.68
N ALA A 75 10.67 -21.37 -10.80
CA ALA A 75 10.82 -20.82 -9.45
C ALA A 75 11.36 -19.37 -9.52
N LEU A 76 10.71 -18.46 -8.79
CA LEU A 76 11.25 -17.13 -8.52
C LEU A 76 12.50 -17.27 -7.63
N SER A 77 13.49 -16.38 -7.80
CA SER A 77 14.69 -16.37 -6.97
C SER A 77 14.35 -16.21 -5.47
N GLU A 78 15.26 -16.64 -4.60
CA GLU A 78 15.08 -16.62 -3.12
C GLU A 78 14.76 -15.21 -2.56
N GLU A 79 15.04 -14.15 -3.33
CA GLU A 79 14.78 -12.77 -2.94
C GLU A 79 13.35 -12.27 -3.23
N ASN A 80 12.47 -13.09 -3.82
CA ASN A 80 11.07 -12.72 -4.16
C ASN A 80 10.93 -11.39 -4.91
N ILE A 81 11.90 -11.05 -5.77
CA ILE A 81 11.81 -9.84 -6.58
C ILE A 81 10.89 -10.16 -7.75
N PHE A 82 9.62 -9.75 -7.63
CA PHE A 82 8.66 -9.71 -8.75
C PHE A 82 9.10 -8.65 -9.76
N ALA A 83 10.17 -8.92 -10.50
CA ALA A 83 10.78 -7.93 -11.40
C ALA A 83 9.74 -7.38 -12.40
N SER A 84 8.82 -8.24 -12.86
CA SER A 84 7.82 -7.98 -13.90
C SER A 84 6.42 -7.65 -13.36
N GLY A 85 6.24 -7.26 -12.09
CA GLY A 85 4.89 -7.13 -11.53
C GLY A 85 4.78 -6.43 -10.18
N SER A 86 3.63 -6.62 -9.54
CA SER A 86 3.33 -6.13 -8.21
C SER A 86 2.59 -7.18 -7.38
N CYS A 87 2.50 -6.95 -6.08
CA CYS A 87 1.88 -7.85 -5.14
C CYS A 87 1.19 -7.08 -4.00
N THR A 88 0.22 -7.72 -3.35
CA THR A 88 -0.28 -7.22 -2.07
C THR A 88 0.78 -7.39 -1.00
N PRO A 89 0.85 -6.50 0.00
CA PRO A 89 1.74 -6.67 1.15
C PRO A 89 1.60 -8.06 1.77
N LEU A 90 2.72 -8.70 2.05
CA LEU A 90 2.73 -9.99 2.72
C LEU A 90 2.42 -9.79 4.20
N VAL A 91 1.17 -10.04 4.61
CA VAL A 91 0.80 -9.95 6.03
C VAL A 91 1.06 -11.28 6.72
N HIS A 92 1.84 -11.22 7.80
CA HIS A 92 2.40 -12.36 8.50
C HIS A 92 1.61 -12.72 9.75
N SER A 93 1.47 -14.02 10.01
CA SER A 93 1.08 -14.55 11.32
C SER A 93 2.32 -15.03 12.06
N LEU A 94 2.54 -14.49 13.26
CA LEU A 94 3.68 -14.79 14.12
C LEU A 94 3.26 -15.66 15.30
N GLY A 95 4.03 -16.69 15.62
CA GLY A 95 3.90 -17.46 16.87
C GLY A 95 3.70 -18.96 16.67
N ALA A 96 3.02 -19.59 17.64
CA ALA A 96 2.64 -21.00 17.60
C ALA A 96 1.48 -21.22 16.61
N LEU A 97 1.81 -21.23 15.31
CA LEU A 97 0.83 -21.35 14.25
C LEU A 97 0.09 -22.69 14.30
N LEU A 98 -1.24 -22.61 14.32
CA LEU A 98 -2.15 -23.73 14.16
C LEU A 98 -2.70 -23.77 12.73
N GLU A 99 -3.17 -24.94 12.30
CA GLU A 99 -3.75 -25.13 10.96
C GLU A 99 -4.92 -24.17 10.68
N ARG A 100 -5.73 -23.89 11.72
CA ARG A 100 -6.85 -22.94 11.63
C ARG A 100 -6.38 -21.51 11.32
N ASP A 101 -5.19 -21.12 11.77
CA ASP A 101 -4.66 -19.77 11.56
C ASP A 101 -4.22 -19.61 10.09
N VAL A 102 -3.59 -20.65 9.54
CA VAL A 102 -3.25 -20.74 8.10
C VAL A 102 -4.50 -20.71 7.24
N ALA A 103 -5.50 -21.53 7.57
CA ALA A 103 -6.74 -21.61 6.83
C ALA A 103 -7.50 -20.26 6.87
N ALA A 104 -7.60 -19.63 8.05
CA ALA A 104 -8.22 -18.32 8.19
C ALA A 104 -7.49 -17.25 7.35
N ARG A 105 -6.16 -17.29 7.32
CA ARG A 105 -5.35 -16.36 6.52
C ARG A 105 -5.56 -16.54 5.02
N LEU A 106 -5.59 -17.78 4.53
CA LEU A 106 -5.88 -18.08 3.13
C LEU A 106 -7.31 -17.67 2.75
N LEU A 107 -8.29 -17.91 3.62
CA LEU A 107 -9.66 -17.44 3.42
C LEU A 107 -9.73 -15.90 3.38
N GLY A 108 -8.95 -15.22 4.23
CA GLY A 108 -8.84 -13.77 4.21
C GLY A 108 -8.36 -13.19 2.87
N LEU A 109 -7.58 -13.93 2.07
CA LEU A 109 -7.23 -13.51 0.70
C LEU A 109 -8.46 -13.44 -0.21
N LEU A 110 -9.45 -14.32 -0.02
CA LEU A 110 -10.65 -14.33 -0.85
C LEU A 110 -11.51 -13.09 -0.60
N ASP A 111 -11.58 -12.66 0.65
CA ASP A 111 -12.44 -11.55 1.07
C ASP A 111 -11.79 -10.19 0.78
N ASN A 112 -10.47 -10.08 0.94
CA ASN A 112 -9.76 -8.80 0.84
C ASN A 112 -9.05 -8.63 -0.51
N ASP A 113 -8.27 -9.62 -0.92
CA ASP A 113 -7.28 -9.45 -1.98
C ASP A 113 -7.79 -9.93 -3.35
N MET A 114 -8.64 -10.95 -3.40
CA MET A 114 -9.12 -11.50 -4.68
C MET A 114 -9.90 -10.50 -5.52
N MET A 115 -10.57 -9.53 -4.89
CA MET A 115 -11.24 -8.46 -5.62
C MET A 115 -10.28 -7.67 -6.52
N VAL A 116 -9.00 -7.55 -6.13
CA VAL A 116 -7.96 -6.88 -6.91
C VAL A 116 -7.66 -7.69 -8.16
N LEU A 117 -7.34 -8.99 -8.02
CA LEU A 117 -7.04 -9.84 -9.18
C LEU A 117 -8.25 -10.01 -10.12
N ASP A 118 -9.46 -9.93 -9.61
CA ASP A 118 -10.68 -10.01 -10.43
C ASP A 118 -10.92 -8.71 -11.24
N ARG A 119 -10.36 -7.57 -10.79
CA ARG A 119 -10.37 -6.30 -11.55
C ARG A 119 -9.25 -6.21 -12.58
N LEU A 120 -8.11 -6.86 -12.36
CA LEU A 120 -6.91 -6.73 -13.20
C LEU A 120 -6.80 -7.83 -14.28
N THR A 121 -7.92 -8.25 -14.88
CA THR A 121 -7.95 -9.40 -15.80
C THR A 121 -7.43 -9.12 -17.22
N SER A 122 -7.06 -7.88 -17.54
CA SER A 122 -6.50 -7.50 -18.85
C SER A 122 -5.57 -6.30 -18.76
N ALA A 123 -4.67 -6.15 -19.74
CA ALA A 123 -3.82 -4.96 -19.85
C ALA A 123 -4.65 -3.66 -19.92
N GLU A 124 -5.81 -3.69 -20.59
CA GLU A 124 -6.75 -2.55 -20.62
C GLU A 124 -7.29 -2.21 -19.24
N SER A 125 -7.66 -3.20 -18.43
CA SER A 125 -8.14 -2.96 -17.06
C SER A 125 -7.05 -2.34 -16.19
N VAL A 126 -5.80 -2.78 -16.34
CA VAL A 126 -4.64 -2.17 -15.65
C VAL A 126 -4.44 -0.73 -16.11
N LEU A 127 -4.50 -0.45 -17.42
CA LEU A 127 -4.39 0.91 -17.94
C LEU A 127 -5.51 1.82 -17.43
N GLY A 128 -6.75 1.35 -17.44
CA GLY A 128 -7.88 2.12 -16.91
C GLY A 128 -7.68 2.51 -15.44
N GLN A 129 -7.11 1.62 -14.64
CA GLN A 129 -6.75 1.91 -13.24
C GLN A 129 -5.57 2.88 -13.13
N ILE A 130 -4.55 2.75 -13.97
CA ILE A 130 -3.41 3.68 -14.02
C ILE A 130 -3.86 5.08 -14.45
N GLU A 131 -4.76 5.18 -15.43
CA GLU A 131 -5.26 6.46 -15.93
C GLU A 131 -6.17 7.15 -14.91
N ARG A 132 -7.02 6.36 -14.23
CA ARG A 132 -7.87 6.84 -13.15
C ARG A 132 -7.07 7.25 -11.91
N TYR A 133 -6.03 6.49 -11.56
CA TYR A 133 -5.21 6.68 -10.36
C TYR A 133 -3.72 6.78 -10.70
N GLY A 134 -3.34 7.76 -11.53
CA GLY A 134 -1.97 7.90 -12.04
C GLY A 134 -0.86 7.99 -10.97
N ARG A 135 -1.21 8.39 -9.75
CA ARG A 135 -0.30 8.46 -8.60
C ARG A 135 0.02 7.08 -8.01
N SER A 136 -0.92 6.13 -8.10
CA SER A 136 -0.80 4.78 -7.54
C SER A 136 -0.30 3.76 -8.58
N LYS A 137 0.18 4.23 -9.73
CA LYS A 137 0.66 3.36 -10.83
C LYS A 137 1.75 2.36 -10.42
N HIS A 138 2.56 2.66 -9.41
CA HIS A 138 3.63 1.77 -8.94
C HIS A 138 3.06 0.60 -8.13
N GLU A 139 1.88 0.73 -7.52
CA GLU A 139 1.19 -0.42 -6.93
C GLU A 139 0.71 -1.36 -8.01
N LEU A 140 0.40 -0.87 -9.23
CA LEU A 140 -0.05 -1.69 -10.36
C LEU A 140 1.11 -2.22 -11.23
N LEU A 141 2.14 -1.42 -11.41
CA LEU A 141 3.26 -1.71 -12.31
C LEU A 141 4.51 -2.21 -11.59
N GLY A 142 4.52 -2.21 -10.25
CA GLY A 142 5.69 -2.47 -9.43
C GLY A 142 6.50 -1.21 -9.11
N CYS A 143 7.37 -1.30 -8.10
CA CYS A 143 8.16 -0.17 -7.60
C CYS A 143 9.49 0.06 -8.33
N SER A 144 9.85 -0.81 -9.28
CA SER A 144 11.13 -0.70 -10.00
C SER A 144 11.11 0.44 -11.01
N ASP A 145 11.97 1.45 -10.82
CA ASP A 145 12.16 2.57 -11.76
C ASP A 145 12.67 2.18 -13.15
N VAL A 146 13.09 0.92 -13.27
CA VAL A 146 13.59 0.31 -14.51
C VAL A 146 12.48 -0.52 -15.18
N VAL A 147 11.75 -1.35 -14.42
CA VAL A 147 10.79 -2.30 -14.99
C VAL A 147 9.37 -1.74 -15.06
N ALA A 148 8.94 -0.92 -14.11
CA ALA A 148 7.59 -0.34 -14.13
C ALA A 148 7.28 0.47 -15.41
N PRO A 149 8.22 1.27 -15.97
CA PRO A 149 8.01 1.91 -17.27
C PRO A 149 7.82 0.90 -18.41
N LEU A 150 8.54 -0.23 -18.37
CA LEU A 150 8.42 -1.31 -19.36
C LEU A 150 7.05 -1.99 -19.26
N ASN A 151 6.60 -2.29 -18.05
CA ASN A 151 5.28 -2.86 -17.75
C ASN A 151 4.17 -1.96 -18.31
N HIS A 152 4.31 -0.64 -18.14
CA HIS A 152 3.35 0.32 -18.68
C HIS A 152 3.32 0.31 -20.21
N ALA A 153 4.49 0.35 -20.85
CA ALA A 153 4.60 0.27 -22.31
C ALA A 153 4.02 -1.04 -22.85
N PHE A 154 4.22 -2.15 -22.14
CA PHE A 154 3.67 -3.45 -22.46
C PHE A 154 2.14 -3.50 -22.35
N CYS A 155 1.57 -2.85 -21.32
CA CYS A 155 0.13 -2.73 -21.20
C CYS A 155 -0.47 -1.96 -22.38
N LEU A 156 0.16 -0.84 -22.77
CA LEU A 156 -0.25 -0.05 -23.94
C LEU A 156 -0.20 -0.88 -25.23
N GLU A 157 0.87 -1.66 -25.43
CA GLU A 157 1.01 -2.54 -26.59
C GLU A 157 -0.10 -3.60 -26.63
N THR A 158 -0.32 -4.28 -25.49
CA THR A 158 -1.31 -5.36 -25.39
C THR A 158 -2.75 -4.83 -25.54
N ALA A 159 -3.01 -3.59 -25.14
CA ALA A 159 -4.28 -2.88 -25.35
C ALA A 159 -4.42 -2.30 -26.78
N GLY A 160 -3.48 -2.56 -27.69
CA GLY A 160 -3.52 -2.07 -29.07
C GLY A 160 -3.16 -0.60 -29.24
N ARG A 161 -2.72 0.11 -28.19
CA ARG A 161 -2.20 1.50 -28.25
C ARG A 161 -0.76 1.52 -28.74
N ASN A 162 -0.53 0.91 -29.89
CA ASN A 162 0.80 0.61 -30.45
C ASN A 162 1.68 1.86 -30.63
N ALA A 163 1.08 2.98 -31.06
CA ALA A 163 1.79 4.25 -31.21
C ALA A 163 2.33 4.76 -29.87
N GLU A 164 1.51 4.72 -28.82
CA GLU A 164 1.92 5.15 -27.48
C GLU A 164 2.93 4.20 -26.84
N ALA A 165 2.71 2.88 -26.99
CA ALA A 165 3.66 1.87 -26.55
C ALA A 165 5.04 2.09 -27.18
N ALA A 166 5.10 2.31 -28.50
CA ALA A 166 6.36 2.61 -29.19
C ALA A 166 7.07 3.85 -28.64
N ARG A 167 6.31 4.92 -28.30
CA ARG A 167 6.86 6.12 -27.65
C ARG A 167 7.46 5.81 -26.29
N ARG A 168 6.72 5.07 -25.44
CA ARG A 168 7.18 4.70 -24.10
C ARG A 168 8.42 3.81 -24.17
N TYR A 169 8.47 2.84 -25.06
CA TYR A 169 9.66 2.01 -25.27
C TYR A 169 10.88 2.83 -25.71
N ARG A 170 10.73 3.79 -26.64
CA ARG A 170 11.82 4.70 -27.03
C ARG A 170 12.30 5.56 -25.85
N ALA A 171 11.37 6.08 -25.04
CA ALA A 171 11.71 6.88 -23.86
C ALA A 171 12.52 6.07 -22.83
N ILE A 172 12.19 4.79 -22.63
CA ILE A 172 12.97 3.88 -21.78
C ILE A 172 14.39 3.73 -22.30
N VAL A 173 14.57 3.48 -23.60
CA VAL A 173 15.90 3.35 -24.22
C VAL A 173 16.72 4.60 -23.98
N ARG A 174 16.17 5.80 -24.21
CA ARG A 174 16.84 7.08 -23.97
C ARG A 174 17.21 7.27 -22.49
N LYS A 175 16.29 6.98 -21.56
CA LYS A 175 16.53 7.09 -20.12
C LYS A 175 17.68 6.18 -19.67
N LEU A 176 17.74 4.95 -20.20
CA LEU A 176 18.76 3.96 -19.87
C LEU A 176 20.07 4.15 -20.65
N GLU A 177 20.12 5.10 -21.60
CA GLU A 177 21.33 5.55 -22.29
C GLU A 177 22.04 6.68 -21.56
N ASP A 178 21.33 7.41 -20.70
CA ASP A 178 21.90 8.47 -19.87
C ASP A 178 23.02 7.89 -19.00
N GLU A 179 24.21 8.48 -19.10
CA GLU A 179 25.40 8.04 -18.36
C GLU A 179 25.22 8.11 -16.83
N ARG A 180 24.29 8.95 -16.37
CA ARG A 180 23.94 9.11 -14.95
C ARG A 180 23.07 7.98 -14.42
N PHE A 181 22.47 7.17 -15.30
CA PHE A 181 21.58 6.10 -14.89
C PHE A 181 22.37 4.82 -14.52
N PRO A 182 22.06 4.14 -13.38
CA PRO A 182 22.74 2.92 -12.99
C PRO A 182 22.64 1.82 -14.05
N LYS A 183 23.79 1.33 -14.55
CA LYS A 183 23.89 0.27 -15.57
C LYS A 183 23.84 -1.13 -14.94
N SER A 184 22.79 -1.42 -14.20
CA SER A 184 22.56 -2.77 -13.66
C SER A 184 22.29 -3.78 -14.77
N GLU A 185 22.49 -5.07 -14.49
CA GLU A 185 22.18 -6.14 -15.45
C GLU A 185 20.70 -6.11 -15.88
N LEU A 186 19.80 -5.88 -14.93
CA LEU A 186 18.37 -5.72 -15.18
C LEU A 186 18.09 -4.52 -16.10
N ALA A 187 18.74 -3.37 -15.90
CA ALA A 187 18.60 -2.21 -16.76
C ALA A 187 19.08 -2.48 -18.20
N ILE A 188 20.19 -3.22 -18.36
CA ILE A 188 20.68 -3.62 -19.69
C ILE A 188 19.67 -4.52 -20.40
N ARG A 189 19.09 -5.50 -19.69
CA ARG A 189 18.04 -6.38 -20.24
C ARG A 189 16.79 -5.58 -20.62
N CYS A 190 16.31 -4.70 -19.74
CA CYS A 190 15.17 -3.81 -20.01
C CYS A 190 15.38 -2.96 -21.27
N LYS A 191 16.55 -2.36 -21.41
CA LYS A 191 16.89 -1.56 -22.59
C LYS A 191 16.79 -2.38 -23.88
N LYS A 192 17.33 -3.60 -23.89
CA LYS A 192 17.30 -4.50 -25.07
C LYS A 192 15.86 -4.87 -25.45
N VAL A 193 15.03 -5.22 -24.47
CA VAL A 193 13.62 -5.55 -24.68
C VAL A 193 12.86 -4.34 -25.23
N ALA A 194 13.00 -3.18 -24.59
CA ALA A 194 12.36 -1.95 -25.05
C ALA A 194 12.78 -1.56 -26.47
N ALA A 195 14.07 -1.64 -26.81
CA ALA A 195 14.56 -1.33 -28.15
C ALA A 195 13.96 -2.27 -29.21
N THR A 196 13.89 -3.56 -28.90
CA THR A 196 13.34 -4.59 -29.81
C THR A 196 11.86 -4.36 -30.07
N ARG A 197 11.06 -4.13 -29.02
CA ARG A 197 9.62 -3.88 -29.12
C ARG A 197 9.32 -2.55 -29.81
N ALA A 198 10.05 -1.48 -29.50
CA ALA A 198 9.93 -0.21 -30.21
C ALA A 198 10.11 -0.41 -31.71
N GLN A 199 11.20 -1.05 -32.14
CA GLN A 199 11.49 -1.31 -33.55
C GLN A 199 10.40 -2.15 -34.22
N ALA A 200 9.88 -3.17 -33.52
CA ALA A 200 8.80 -3.99 -34.04
C ALA A 200 7.55 -3.14 -34.31
N LEU A 201 7.11 -2.35 -33.33
CA LEU A 201 5.89 -1.53 -33.45
C LEU A 201 6.00 -0.46 -34.54
N ILE A 202 7.14 0.23 -34.63
CA ILE A 202 7.38 1.30 -35.61
C ILE A 202 7.22 0.78 -37.05
N ARG A 203 7.65 -0.45 -37.33
CA ARG A 203 7.51 -1.06 -38.68
C ARG A 203 6.06 -1.21 -39.13
N TYR A 204 5.11 -1.19 -38.19
CA TYR A 204 3.68 -1.36 -38.47
C TYR A 204 2.87 -0.07 -38.29
N LEU A 205 3.50 1.05 -37.93
CA LEU A 205 2.83 2.34 -37.80
C LEU A 205 2.80 3.09 -39.15
N PRO A 206 1.68 3.75 -39.51
CA PRO A 206 1.63 4.64 -40.67
C PRO A 206 2.62 5.81 -40.51
N GLN A 207 3.33 6.20 -41.58
CA GLN A 207 4.32 7.29 -41.57
C GLN A 207 3.79 8.63 -41.03
N SER A 208 2.49 8.91 -41.15
CA SER A 208 1.86 10.14 -40.64
C SER A 208 1.83 10.23 -39.11
N GLU A 209 1.98 9.10 -38.42
CA GLU A 209 2.05 9.06 -36.97
C GLU A 209 3.48 9.18 -36.47
N GLU A 210 4.54 9.26 -37.28
CA GLU A 210 5.92 9.34 -36.76
C GLU A 210 6.34 10.75 -36.30
N GLU A 211 5.68 11.80 -36.79
CA GLU A 211 6.15 13.20 -36.71
C GLU A 211 5.54 14.05 -35.58
N GLN A 212 4.57 13.55 -34.81
CA GLN A 212 3.76 14.37 -33.90
C GLN A 212 3.94 14.05 -32.41
N TYR A 213 5.16 14.00 -31.87
CA TYR A 213 5.35 13.57 -30.47
C TYR A 213 6.26 14.45 -29.63
N GLY A 214 5.62 15.39 -28.94
CA GLY A 214 6.19 16.16 -27.84
C GLY A 214 6.25 15.37 -26.53
N ASP A 215 7.23 15.75 -25.72
CA ASP A 215 7.60 15.16 -24.43
C ASP A 215 6.55 15.52 -23.35
N GLU A 216 5.69 14.58 -22.96
CA GLU A 216 4.85 14.74 -21.77
C GLU A 216 5.68 14.46 -20.52
N SER A 217 6.37 15.51 -20.08
CA SER A 217 6.82 15.66 -18.69
C SER A 217 5.60 15.63 -17.77
N LEU A 218 5.52 14.61 -16.91
CA LEU A 218 4.62 14.58 -15.76
C LEU A 218 5.08 15.66 -14.78
N GLY A 219 4.59 16.88 -14.99
CA GLY A 219 4.89 18.05 -14.16
C GLY A 219 4.39 17.84 -12.73
N VAL A 220 5.30 17.54 -11.81
CA VAL A 220 5.07 17.73 -10.37
C VAL A 220 5.17 19.23 -10.12
N SER A 221 4.01 19.90 -10.07
CA SER A 221 3.94 21.31 -9.68
C SER A 221 4.36 21.43 -8.21
N ILE A 222 5.55 21.98 -7.96
CA ILE A 222 6.03 22.31 -6.62
C ILE A 222 5.37 23.63 -6.22
N TYR A 223 4.16 23.55 -5.67
CA TYR A 223 3.48 24.70 -5.08
C TYR A 223 4.16 25.09 -3.76
N GLN A 224 4.63 26.34 -3.65
CA GLN A 224 5.08 26.90 -2.39
C GLN A 224 3.85 27.37 -1.58
N PRO A 225 3.63 26.85 -0.36
CA PRO A 225 2.43 27.19 0.42
C PRO A 225 2.52 28.60 1.00
N ASP A 226 1.39 29.31 0.94
CA ASP A 226 1.14 30.55 1.67
C ASP A 226 1.01 30.22 3.18
N PRO A 227 1.75 30.89 4.08
CA PRO A 227 1.69 30.67 5.53
C PRO A 227 0.30 30.92 6.15
N GLU A 228 -0.61 31.62 5.49
CA GLU A 228 -1.99 31.82 5.97
C GLU A 228 -2.90 30.60 5.71
N THR A 229 -2.42 29.59 4.99
CA THR A 229 -3.22 28.40 4.67
C THR A 229 -3.39 27.52 5.92
N PRO A 230 -4.62 27.17 6.32
CA PRO A 230 -4.89 26.26 7.45
C PRO A 230 -4.10 24.95 7.35
N ILE A 231 -3.66 24.42 8.49
CA ILE A 231 -2.82 23.22 8.54
C ILE A 231 -3.52 22.03 7.87
N GLU A 232 -4.85 21.91 8.00
CA GLU A 232 -5.64 20.83 7.41
C GLU A 232 -5.63 20.87 5.88
N VAL A 233 -5.70 22.07 5.28
CA VAL A 233 -5.64 22.23 3.81
C VAL A 233 -4.25 21.84 3.30
N ARG A 234 -3.20 22.22 4.04
CA ARG A 234 -1.81 21.88 3.70
C ARG A 234 -1.58 20.37 3.85
N LEU A 235 -2.09 19.77 4.92
CA LEU A 235 -2.02 18.34 5.19
C LEU A 235 -2.81 17.57 4.15
N ALA A 236 -4.04 17.94 3.85
CA ALA A 236 -4.86 17.28 2.82
C ALA A 236 -4.15 17.31 1.46
N ARG A 237 -3.58 18.44 1.05
CA ARG A 237 -2.79 18.52 -0.21
C ARG A 237 -1.55 17.61 -0.22
N ARG A 238 -0.95 17.32 0.94
CA ARG A 238 0.24 16.47 1.09
C ARG A 238 -0.05 15.02 1.41
N ALA A 239 -1.21 14.72 2.00
CA ALA A 239 -1.71 13.38 2.26
C ALA A 239 -2.41 12.81 1.02
N LEU A 240 -3.16 13.62 0.25
CA LEU A 240 -3.82 13.20 -1.00
C LEU A 240 -2.91 12.70 -2.16
N PRO A 241 -1.59 12.98 -2.25
CA PRO A 241 -0.70 12.21 -3.10
C PRO A 241 -0.39 10.82 -2.53
N MET A 242 -1.25 10.26 -1.65
CA MET A 242 -1.21 8.86 -1.28
C MET A 242 -1.11 8.05 -2.57
N ARG A 243 -0.03 7.31 -2.61
CA ARG A 243 0.39 6.46 -3.70
C ARG A 243 -0.43 5.15 -3.74
N ILE A 244 -1.59 5.16 -3.08
CA ILE A 244 -2.33 3.97 -2.68
C ILE A 244 -3.67 3.91 -3.41
N LEU A 245 -3.98 2.75 -3.99
CA LEU A 245 -5.26 2.48 -4.63
C LEU A 245 -6.39 2.42 -3.58
N PRO A 246 -7.61 2.88 -3.88
CA PRO A 246 -8.73 2.89 -2.93
C PRO A 246 -8.98 1.55 -2.22
N GLU A 247 -8.68 0.44 -2.89
CA GLU A 247 -8.81 -0.93 -2.38
C GLU A 247 -7.88 -1.25 -1.21
N PHE A 248 -6.77 -0.53 -1.09
CA PHE A 248 -5.75 -0.73 -0.06
C PHE A 248 -5.71 0.40 0.96
N VAL A 249 -6.52 1.44 0.78
CA VAL A 249 -6.53 2.59 1.67
C VAL A 249 -7.12 2.22 3.03
N GLN A 250 -6.43 2.66 4.08
CA GLN A 250 -6.84 2.53 5.48
C GLN A 250 -6.66 3.90 6.16
N PRO A 251 -7.39 4.18 7.24
CA PRO A 251 -7.25 5.43 7.99
C PRO A 251 -5.80 5.76 8.39
N ASN A 252 -5.06 4.76 8.87
CA ASN A 252 -3.66 4.91 9.27
C ASN A 252 -2.72 5.38 8.14
N HIS A 253 -3.04 5.07 6.86
CA HIS A 253 -2.22 5.52 5.73
C HIS A 253 -2.23 7.05 5.61
N PHE A 254 -3.37 7.69 5.90
CA PHE A 254 -3.45 9.14 5.96
C PHE A 254 -2.65 9.69 7.14
N ALA A 255 -2.71 9.03 8.30
CA ALA A 255 -1.96 9.46 9.46
C ALA A 255 -0.44 9.41 9.24
N LEU A 256 0.05 8.31 8.65
CA LEU A 256 1.46 8.17 8.26
C LEU A 256 1.87 9.23 7.23
N ALA A 257 1.04 9.47 6.21
CA ALA A 257 1.32 10.50 5.21
C ALA A 257 1.37 11.91 5.81
N MET A 258 0.57 12.18 6.86
CA MET A 258 0.59 13.45 7.59
C MET A 258 1.89 13.61 8.40
N GLU A 259 2.35 12.55 9.07
CA GLU A 259 3.61 12.52 9.83
C GLU A 259 4.85 12.62 8.91
N GLU A 260 4.85 11.95 7.76
CA GLU A 260 5.94 12.09 6.77
C GLU A 260 5.98 13.51 6.18
N ALA A 261 4.81 14.12 5.96
CA ALA A 261 4.69 15.44 5.39
C ALA A 261 5.15 16.56 6.35
N TYR A 262 5.19 16.29 7.65
CA TYR A 262 5.56 17.25 8.69
C TYR A 262 6.42 16.57 9.73
N VAL A 263 7.71 16.95 9.81
CA VAL A 263 8.55 16.65 10.98
C VAL A 263 7.77 17.08 12.21
N ALA A 264 7.22 16.13 12.96
CA ALA A 264 6.21 16.40 13.96
C ALA A 264 6.83 17.21 15.10
N PRO A 265 6.54 18.52 15.25
CA PRO A 265 6.90 19.20 16.49
C PRO A 265 6.15 18.54 17.64
N ALA A 266 6.65 18.69 18.87
CA ALA A 266 5.88 18.37 20.06
C ALA A 266 4.48 19.03 19.93
N SER A 267 3.41 18.26 20.08
CA SER A 267 2.00 18.66 19.92
C SER A 267 1.38 18.73 18.50
N PHE A 268 1.96 18.03 17.50
CA PHE A 268 1.41 18.00 16.13
C PHE A 268 -0.07 17.60 16.06
N TRP A 269 -0.45 16.44 16.60
CA TRP A 269 -1.79 15.89 16.42
C TRP A 269 -2.87 16.77 17.03
N ARG A 270 -2.58 17.39 18.18
CA ARG A 270 -3.49 18.31 18.87
C ARG A 270 -3.85 19.56 18.06
N SER A 271 -3.03 19.94 17.09
CA SER A 271 -3.28 21.13 16.26
C SER A 271 -4.25 20.91 15.10
N ILE A 272 -4.64 19.66 14.84
CA ILE A 272 -5.38 19.26 13.64
C ILE A 272 -6.87 19.24 13.95
N ASN A 273 -7.71 19.84 13.10
CA ASN A 273 -9.15 19.60 13.11
C ASN A 273 -9.47 18.39 12.20
N PRO A 274 -9.86 17.22 12.75
CA PRO A 274 -10.06 16.01 11.95
C PRO A 274 -11.18 16.17 10.92
N GLU A 275 -12.29 16.80 11.30
CA GLU A 275 -13.45 16.99 10.42
C GLU A 275 -13.08 17.85 9.21
N ARG A 276 -12.41 18.98 9.47
CA ARG A 276 -11.92 19.87 8.42
C ARG A 276 -10.89 19.21 7.53
N PHE A 277 -10.00 18.38 8.09
CA PHE A 277 -9.04 17.61 7.29
C PHE A 277 -9.73 16.65 6.32
N VAL A 278 -10.70 15.86 6.80
CA VAL A 278 -11.41 14.91 5.93
C VAL A 278 -12.26 15.63 4.89
N ASP A 279 -12.91 16.74 5.26
CA ASP A 279 -13.69 17.56 4.32
C ASP A 279 -12.78 18.17 3.23
N GLU A 280 -11.55 18.59 3.57
CA GLU A 280 -10.56 19.08 2.60
C GLU A 280 -10.04 17.96 1.69
N LEU A 281 -9.85 16.73 2.18
CA LEU A 281 -9.50 15.59 1.33
C LEU A 281 -10.59 15.34 0.28
N ALA A 282 -11.85 15.29 0.71
CA ALA A 282 -13.00 15.10 -0.18
C ALA A 282 -13.17 16.24 -1.18
N ARG A 283 -12.82 17.48 -0.80
CA ARG A 283 -12.85 18.64 -1.70
C ARG A 283 -11.74 18.60 -2.76
N LEU A 284 -10.56 18.09 -2.40
CA LEU A 284 -9.39 18.08 -3.29
C LEU A 284 -9.45 16.95 -4.32
N ASP A 285 -9.97 15.78 -3.95
CA ASP A 285 -10.20 14.65 -4.88
C ASP A 285 -11.50 13.90 -4.51
N PRO A 286 -12.66 14.45 -4.92
CA PRO A 286 -13.95 13.87 -4.57
C PRO A 286 -14.12 12.46 -5.16
N ALA A 287 -13.62 12.23 -6.38
CA ALA A 287 -13.73 10.94 -7.04
C ALA A 287 -12.98 9.84 -6.28
N TYR A 288 -11.73 10.12 -5.88
CA TYR A 288 -10.94 9.18 -5.08
C TYR A 288 -11.61 8.87 -3.74
N MET A 289 -12.11 9.88 -3.02
CA MET A 289 -12.75 9.67 -1.72
C MET A 289 -14.09 8.93 -1.83
N GLU A 290 -14.85 9.14 -2.90
CA GLU A 290 -16.04 8.34 -3.23
C GLU A 290 -15.68 6.87 -3.49
N ASP A 291 -14.60 6.62 -4.23
CA ASP A 291 -14.11 5.27 -4.51
C ASP A 291 -13.64 4.55 -3.23
N VAL A 292 -12.90 5.24 -2.36
CA VAL A 292 -12.49 4.71 -1.04
C VAL A 292 -13.71 4.37 -0.19
N GLN A 293 -14.68 5.28 -0.08
CA GLN A 293 -15.91 5.03 0.68
C GLN A 293 -16.70 3.84 0.11
N SER A 294 -16.77 3.70 -1.21
CA SER A 294 -17.45 2.60 -1.89
C SER A 294 -16.79 1.25 -1.59
N VAL A 295 -15.45 1.18 -1.65
CA VAL A 295 -14.69 -0.02 -1.24
C VAL A 295 -14.94 -0.33 0.23
N TRP A 296 -14.84 0.66 1.11
CA TRP A 296 -14.99 0.49 2.55
C TRP A 296 -16.38 -0.06 2.92
N SER A 297 -17.43 0.49 2.29
CA SER A 297 -18.81 0.04 2.47
C SER A 297 -19.02 -1.41 2.02
N ARG A 298 -18.36 -1.83 0.94
CA ARG A 298 -18.41 -3.23 0.46
C ARG A 298 -17.75 -4.21 1.41
N LEU A 299 -16.76 -3.77 2.19
CA LEU A 299 -16.11 -4.58 3.22
C LEU A 299 -16.94 -4.67 4.52
N GLY A 300 -18.13 -4.06 4.55
CA GLY A 300 -19.04 -4.12 5.69
C GLY A 300 -18.82 -3.04 6.74
N TYR A 301 -17.98 -2.05 6.46
CA TYR A 301 -17.76 -0.91 7.34
C TYR A 301 -18.69 0.26 6.98
N GLU A 302 -19.18 0.99 7.98
CA GLU A 302 -20.21 2.01 7.77
C GLU A 302 -19.67 3.27 7.07
N SER A 303 -18.54 3.82 7.55
CA SER A 303 -18.06 5.13 7.12
C SER A 303 -16.54 5.20 7.17
N PHE A 304 -15.91 5.41 6.01
CA PHE A 304 -14.47 5.67 5.93
C PHE A 304 -14.14 7.02 6.57
N ARG A 305 -15.01 8.02 6.36
CA ARG A 305 -14.90 9.35 6.97
C ARG A 305 -14.82 9.25 8.49
N ASP A 306 -15.73 8.51 9.11
CA ASP A 306 -15.80 8.44 10.58
C ASP A 306 -14.65 7.59 11.13
N ALA A 307 -14.23 6.55 10.40
CA ALA A 307 -13.03 5.78 10.75
C ALA A 307 -11.76 6.62 10.70
N LEU A 308 -11.62 7.51 9.71
CA LEU A 308 -10.48 8.43 9.60
C LEU A 308 -10.50 9.51 10.69
N ILE A 309 -11.67 10.06 11.00
CA ILE A 309 -11.83 10.99 12.13
C ILE A 309 -11.47 10.28 13.43
N TYR A 310 -11.95 9.05 13.62
CA TYR A 310 -11.64 8.23 14.79
C TYR A 310 -10.12 8.02 14.95
N ASP A 311 -9.41 7.63 13.89
CA ASP A 311 -7.95 7.41 13.93
C ASP A 311 -7.19 8.66 14.38
N ILE A 312 -7.52 9.82 13.80
CA ILE A 312 -6.89 11.09 14.17
C ILE A 312 -7.23 11.47 15.63
N ARG A 313 -8.48 11.24 16.08
CA ARG A 313 -8.92 11.54 17.44
C ARG A 313 -8.24 10.68 18.50
N ILE A 314 -7.97 9.41 18.20
CA ILE A 314 -7.17 8.53 19.08
C ILE A 314 -5.75 9.07 19.21
N ARG A 315 -5.11 9.46 18.10
CA ARG A 315 -3.76 10.07 18.15
C ARG A 315 -3.72 11.37 18.94
N GLN A 316 -4.78 12.18 18.84
CA GLN A 316 -4.95 13.38 19.66
C GLN A 316 -5.08 13.06 21.15
N LEU A 317 -5.86 12.02 21.49
CA LEU A 317 -5.97 11.53 22.87
C LEU A 317 -4.61 11.06 23.38
N ASP A 318 -3.91 10.22 22.61
CA ASP A 318 -2.61 9.67 22.99
C ASP A 318 -1.62 10.78 23.28
N GLU A 319 -1.51 11.75 22.38
CA GLU A 319 -0.64 12.90 22.54
C GLU A 319 -1.04 13.81 23.72
N TYR A 320 -2.34 14.04 23.93
CA TYR A 320 -2.83 14.83 25.07
C TYR A 320 -2.48 14.15 26.40
N CYS A 321 -2.82 12.87 26.53
CA CYS A 321 -2.61 12.11 27.74
C CYS A 321 -1.12 11.89 28.02
N ALA A 322 -0.31 11.55 27.02
CA ALA A 322 1.13 11.42 27.16
C ALA A 322 1.77 12.75 27.60
N THR A 323 1.40 13.88 26.96
CA THR A 323 1.89 15.21 27.36
C THR A 323 1.54 15.53 28.80
N TRP A 324 0.34 15.18 29.27
CA TRP A 324 -0.05 15.39 30.66
C TRP A 324 0.73 14.48 31.61
N LEU A 325 0.95 13.21 31.27
CA LEU A 325 1.73 12.28 32.09
C LEU A 325 3.18 12.75 32.28
N LEU A 326 3.80 13.39 31.27
CA LEU A 326 5.13 14.02 31.42
C LEU A 326 5.19 15.08 32.52
N THR A 327 4.04 15.69 32.88
CA THR A 327 4.00 16.71 33.95
C THR A 327 3.95 16.12 35.36
N LEU A 328 3.75 14.81 35.50
CA LEU A 328 3.71 14.13 36.79
C LEU A 328 5.11 13.58 37.13
N SER A 329 5.49 13.66 38.41
CA SER A 329 6.81 13.22 38.91
C SER A 329 7.12 11.73 38.65
N ASP A 330 8.41 11.41 38.51
CA ASP A 330 9.13 10.17 38.10
C ASP A 330 8.63 8.76 38.49
N ASN A 331 7.51 8.58 39.21
CA ASN A 331 6.96 7.26 39.54
C ASN A 331 5.91 6.77 38.51
N GLN A 332 6.10 7.10 37.23
CA GLN A 332 5.20 6.73 36.13
C GLN A 332 5.35 5.25 35.73
N ASP A 333 6.58 4.73 35.69
CA ASP A 333 6.90 3.37 35.21
C ASP A 333 6.38 2.25 36.12
N GLU A 334 6.16 2.52 37.40
CA GLU A 334 5.66 1.52 38.36
C GLU A 334 4.12 1.38 38.36
N ARG A 335 3.39 2.26 37.65
CA ARG A 335 1.92 2.24 37.65
C ARG A 335 1.37 1.18 36.70
N SER A 336 0.45 0.38 37.23
CA SER A 336 -0.32 -0.56 36.42
C SER A 336 -1.18 0.17 35.38
N ASP A 337 -1.52 -0.51 34.27
CA ASP A 337 -2.36 0.08 33.23
C ASP A 337 -3.73 0.52 33.77
N GLN A 338 -4.27 -0.20 34.76
CA GLN A 338 -5.54 0.15 35.40
C GLN A 338 -5.43 1.46 36.21
N GLU A 339 -4.35 1.63 36.99
CA GLU A 339 -4.14 2.86 37.77
C GLU A 339 -3.93 4.07 36.87
N THR A 340 -3.16 3.92 35.79
CA THR A 340 -2.99 4.98 34.79
C THR A 340 -4.30 5.30 34.08
N TYR A 341 -5.12 4.30 33.74
CA TYR A 341 -6.45 4.52 33.15
C TYR A 341 -7.36 5.33 34.07
N ASP A 342 -7.49 4.93 35.34
CA ASP A 342 -8.35 5.62 36.30
C ASP A 342 -7.89 7.06 36.53
N LEU A 343 -6.58 7.26 36.62
CA LEU A 343 -5.95 8.58 36.73
C LEU A 343 -6.25 9.48 35.52
N LEU A 344 -6.07 8.98 34.29
CA LEU A 344 -6.37 9.71 33.05
C LEU A 344 -7.85 10.04 32.96
N ARG A 345 -8.73 9.10 33.32
CA ARG A 345 -10.18 9.30 33.33
C ARG A 345 -10.60 10.40 34.30
N GLU A 346 -10.01 10.43 35.50
CA GLU A 346 -10.25 11.48 36.49
C GLU A 346 -9.76 12.85 36.00
N HIS A 347 -8.56 12.90 35.43
CA HIS A 347 -8.00 14.12 34.86
C HIS A 347 -8.87 14.69 33.75
N LEU A 348 -9.23 13.88 32.73
CA LEU A 348 -10.06 14.32 31.61
C LEU A 348 -11.45 14.79 32.07
N ARG A 349 -12.04 14.11 33.06
CA ARG A 349 -13.32 14.53 33.66
C ARG A 349 -13.21 15.87 34.37
N ALA A 350 -12.14 16.07 35.15
CA ALA A 350 -11.91 17.32 35.87
C ALA A 350 -11.60 18.50 34.92
N ALA A 351 -10.89 18.23 33.83
CA ALA A 351 -10.55 19.21 32.80
C ALA A 351 -11.73 19.54 31.85
N GLY A 352 -12.82 18.77 31.90
CA GLY A 352 -13.97 18.96 31.00
C GLY A 352 -13.72 18.48 29.57
N GLU A 353 -12.73 17.61 29.36
CA GLU A 353 -12.32 17.09 28.05
C GLU A 353 -13.26 15.96 27.59
N THR A 354 -14.51 16.31 27.29
CA THR A 354 -15.57 15.34 27.03
C THR A 354 -15.30 14.45 25.81
N VAL A 355 -14.64 14.99 24.79
CA VAL A 355 -14.30 14.25 23.56
C VAL A 355 -13.24 13.19 23.88
N HIS A 356 -12.11 13.60 24.47
CA HIS A 356 -11.06 12.66 24.90
C HIS A 356 -11.56 11.60 25.87
N LEU A 357 -12.46 11.97 26.79
CA LEU A 357 -13.09 11.02 27.71
C LEU A 357 -13.93 9.95 26.98
N GLN A 358 -14.63 10.32 25.91
CA GLN A 358 -15.38 9.36 25.09
C GLN A 358 -14.43 8.36 24.40
N TYR A 359 -13.37 8.84 23.77
CA TYR A 359 -12.39 7.98 23.10
C TYR A 359 -11.62 7.08 24.08
N LEU A 360 -11.24 7.61 25.25
CA LEU A 360 -10.64 6.80 26.31
C LEU A 360 -11.58 5.67 26.78
N ALA A 361 -12.89 5.94 26.85
CA ALA A 361 -13.88 4.97 27.27
C ALA A 361 -14.15 3.86 26.23
N LEU A 362 -13.92 4.12 24.93
CA LEU A 362 -14.13 3.14 23.87
C LEU A 362 -13.11 1.98 23.95
N ASP A 363 -11.84 2.32 24.17
CA ASP A 363 -10.75 1.32 24.28
C ASP A 363 -10.49 0.88 25.73
N GLY A 364 -10.99 1.63 26.70
CA GLY A 364 -10.84 1.34 28.12
C GLY A 364 -9.38 1.25 28.54
N VAL A 365 -9.05 0.27 29.38
CA VAL A 365 -7.68 0.06 29.89
C VAL A 365 -6.67 -0.19 28.76
N LYS A 366 -7.10 -0.69 27.60
CA LYS A 366 -6.20 -0.98 26.48
C LYS A 366 -5.56 0.28 25.90
N ALA A 367 -6.26 1.42 25.94
CA ALA A 367 -5.75 2.71 25.47
C ALA A 367 -4.44 3.10 26.15
N VAL A 368 -4.25 2.70 27.42
CA VAL A 368 -3.07 3.09 28.22
C VAL A 368 -1.77 2.63 27.60
N ARG A 369 -1.75 1.50 26.87
CA ARG A 369 -0.54 1.02 26.21
C ARG A 369 -0.08 1.96 25.12
N HIS A 370 -1.00 2.40 24.26
CA HIS A 370 -0.73 3.37 23.19
C HIS A 370 -0.32 4.74 23.75
N ILE A 371 -0.94 5.15 24.85
CA ILE A 371 -0.58 6.39 25.55
C ILE A 371 0.84 6.32 26.13
N LYS A 372 1.23 5.17 26.71
CA LYS A 372 2.59 4.94 27.23
C LYS A 372 3.63 4.86 26.10
N GLU A 373 3.33 4.20 24.99
CA GLU A 373 4.18 4.21 23.79
C GLU A 373 4.42 5.65 23.31
N ARG A 374 3.37 6.47 23.25
CA ARG A 374 3.49 7.89 22.88
C ARG A 374 4.28 8.71 23.91
N LEU A 375 4.16 8.38 25.20
CA LEU A 375 4.94 9.01 26.28
C LEU A 375 6.45 8.76 26.09
N ASP A 376 6.84 7.53 25.76
CA ASP A 376 8.23 7.16 25.53
C ASP A 376 8.81 7.87 24.30
N GLU A 377 8.04 7.97 23.21
CA GLU A 377 8.43 8.73 22.02
C GLU A 377 8.70 10.21 22.35
N LEU A 378 7.81 10.84 23.11
CA LEU A 378 7.96 12.24 23.51
C LEU A 378 9.18 12.44 24.43
N ASN A 379 9.44 11.51 25.36
CA ASN A 379 10.64 11.52 26.19
C ASN A 379 11.92 11.42 25.35
N GLY A 380 11.94 10.57 24.32
CA GLY A 380 13.06 10.47 23.38
C GLY A 380 13.33 11.77 22.64
N ILE A 381 12.28 12.43 22.13
CA ILE A 381 12.38 13.73 21.45
C ILE A 381 12.92 14.81 22.39
N LEU A 382 12.45 14.85 23.65
CA LEU A 382 12.92 15.82 24.65
C LEU A 382 14.37 15.58 25.09
N ALA A 383 14.87 14.36 25.00
CA ALA A 383 16.27 14.02 25.32
C ALA A 383 17.25 14.38 24.19
N GLU A 384 16.77 14.48 22.95
CA GLU A 384 17.56 14.85 21.76
C GLU A 384 17.61 16.37 21.50
N MET A 385 16.73 17.14 22.15
CA MET A 385 16.70 18.62 22.14
C MET A 385 17.58 19.21 23.23
#